data_AF-A0A2V5MS31-F1
#
_entry.id   AF-A0A2V5MS31-F1
#
_cell.length_a   1.000
_cell.length_b   1.000
_cell.length_c   1.000
_cell.angle_alpha   90.00
_cell.angle_beta   90.00
_cell.angle_gamma   90.00
#
_symmetry.space_group_name_H-M   'P 1'
#
loop_
_entity.id
_entity.type
_entity.pdbx_description
1 polymer ?
#
loop_
_entity_poly.entity_id
_entity_poly.type
_entity_poly.pdbx_seq_one_letter_code
_entity_poly.pdbx_strand_id
1 'polypeptide(L)'
;MQLLGARRRFRRDLDGGSDNQHDVASDFGRSGHHAQLCALCQPYVSIPGNASYVTGSHAAKFGVRLRTGAQWFTQEPNGAISYLFRNGAPVSLTQYANEIRYENQTRADLGLFAQDQWTLRRLTLTGGLRYDYYDGGAAPETLDAGPWVPARSFPGTDHAPQWRDLSPRLAASYDLFGDGKTAIKASVGRFVAGYTAGTTVGTNQNNPVVRSVLQVARTWGDANRNFSPDCDLVNRFANGECGQVSNLDFGQNNPNATTYEEEILHGLRGYNWETTAVVQRQLARGVSVTGGYYRREFGNFLVNQNILVTPADFSPYCFTAPVDLQLPGGGGNQVCGLYDVSPALFGRNRTVVRDAYHFGTQTQIYDGFDQYPFREQRNDLRWLELGTDENEQLFRDRHAGGLAFLRHQTADAGHRDLRRFRSSSLGHGRERDVSGFSWASDYGQSAGDERANCAHAGPQFV
;
A
#
# COMPACT_ATOMS: atom_id res chain seq x y z
N MET A 1 37.08 -60.48 18.67
CA MET A 1 37.00 -61.48 17.58
C MET A 1 36.19 -60.84 16.45
N GLN A 2 36.81 -60.20 15.44
CA GLN A 2 37.36 -60.83 14.21
C GLN A 2 36.32 -61.76 13.57
N LEU A 3 35.71 -61.50 12.40
CA LEU A 3 36.26 -61.56 11.03
C LEU A 3 35.08 -61.29 10.04
N LEU A 4 35.15 -60.37 9.07
CA LEU A 4 35.69 -60.43 7.68
C LEU A 4 34.66 -60.77 6.57
N GLY A 5 34.78 -60.07 5.42
CA GLY A 5 34.39 -60.56 4.08
C GLY A 5 33.30 -59.72 3.36
N ALA A 6 33.58 -58.65 2.60
CA ALA A 6 34.23 -58.54 1.27
C ALA A 6 33.33 -58.81 0.04
N ARG A 7 33.08 -57.71 -0.71
CA ARG A 7 33.04 -57.54 -2.19
C ARG A 7 32.09 -58.39 -3.05
N ARG A 8 31.27 -57.70 -3.88
CA ARG A 8 31.42 -57.61 -5.36
C ARG A 8 30.54 -56.51 -5.96
N ARG A 9 31.13 -55.71 -6.87
CA ARG A 9 30.46 -54.82 -7.84
C ARG A 9 30.12 -55.60 -9.10
N PHE A 10 29.07 -55.18 -9.80
CA PHE A 10 28.78 -55.20 -11.26
C PHE A 10 27.25 -55.12 -11.39
N ARG A 11 26.58 -54.38 -12.28
CA ARG A 11 26.87 -53.43 -13.36
C ARG A 11 25.52 -52.72 -13.62
N ARG A 12 25.56 -51.49 -14.16
CA ARG A 12 24.44 -50.81 -14.82
C ARG A 12 23.67 -51.77 -15.74
N ASP A 13 22.35 -51.63 -15.79
CA ASP A 13 21.63 -51.24 -17.01
C ASP A 13 20.26 -50.64 -16.65
N LEU A 14 19.89 -49.64 -17.43
CA LEU A 14 18.64 -48.87 -17.39
C LEU A 14 17.55 -49.64 -18.13
N ASP A 15 16.31 -49.63 -17.64
CA ASP A 15 15.11 -49.25 -18.40
C ASP A 15 13.80 -49.55 -17.64
N GLY A 16 12.89 -48.56 -17.67
CA GLY A 16 11.47 -48.75 -17.99
C GLY A 16 10.51 -49.36 -16.96
N GLY A 17 9.62 -48.52 -16.43
CA GLY A 17 8.18 -48.75 -16.62
C GLY A 17 7.37 -49.45 -15.52
N SER A 18 6.56 -48.62 -14.84
CA SER A 18 5.14 -48.82 -14.48
C SER A 18 4.68 -49.87 -13.46
N ASP A 19 3.67 -49.39 -12.73
CA ASP A 19 2.60 -50.06 -11.98
C ASP A 19 2.77 -50.32 -10.46
N ASN A 20 2.05 -49.47 -9.73
CA ASN A 20 0.94 -49.82 -8.83
C ASN A 20 1.15 -51.01 -7.87
N GLN A 21 0.99 -50.75 -6.58
CA GLN A 21 -0.18 -51.19 -5.82
C GLN A 21 -0.05 -50.84 -4.32
N HIS A 22 -1.15 -50.31 -3.77
CA HIS A 22 -1.80 -50.60 -2.47
C HIS A 22 -0.96 -50.70 -1.20
N ASP A 23 -1.42 -50.33 -0.02
CA ASP A 23 -2.57 -49.58 0.51
C ASP A 23 -2.24 -49.40 2.00
N VAL A 24 -2.98 -48.51 2.64
CA VAL A 24 -3.60 -48.67 3.97
C VAL A 24 -3.40 -47.43 4.83
N ALA A 25 -4.53 -46.74 4.94
CA ALA A 25 -4.82 -45.60 5.79
C ALA A 25 -4.66 -45.90 7.30
N SER A 26 -4.42 -44.85 8.09
CA SER A 26 -5.14 -44.65 9.36
C SER A 26 -5.13 -43.18 9.79
N ASP A 27 -6.33 -42.75 10.19
CA ASP A 27 -6.76 -41.42 10.66
C ASP A 27 -5.91 -40.80 11.78
N PHE A 28 -5.83 -39.46 11.83
CA PHE A 28 -6.61 -38.61 12.75
C PHE A 28 -6.23 -37.11 12.64
N GLY A 29 -7.16 -36.29 12.11
CA GLY A 29 -7.69 -35.13 12.83
C GLY A 29 -6.98 -33.76 12.86
N ARG A 30 -7.56 -32.82 12.09
CA ARG A 30 -7.79 -31.36 12.38
C ARG A 30 -6.64 -30.35 12.22
N SER A 31 -6.76 -29.53 11.16
CA SER A 31 -6.92 -28.06 11.22
C SER A 31 -6.80 -27.50 9.80
N GLY A 32 -7.91 -27.12 9.18
CA GLY A 32 -7.93 -26.48 7.88
C GLY A 32 -7.34 -25.07 7.96
N HIS A 33 -6.10 -24.91 7.54
CA HIS A 33 -5.50 -23.60 7.35
C HIS A 33 -5.92 -23.07 5.97
N HIS A 34 -6.80 -22.07 5.98
CA HIS A 34 -7.12 -21.27 4.80
C HIS A 34 -5.88 -20.49 4.36
N ALA A 35 -5.02 -21.10 3.56
CA ALA A 35 -3.90 -20.42 2.93
C ALA A 35 -4.42 -19.66 1.70
N GLN A 36 -4.65 -18.35 1.86
CA GLN A 36 -4.83 -17.44 0.73
C GLN A 36 -3.44 -17.15 0.16
N LEU A 37 -3.16 -17.60 -1.06
CA LEU A 37 -1.95 -17.20 -1.77
C LEU A 37 -2.19 -15.79 -2.33
N CYS A 38 -1.51 -14.80 -1.73
CA CYS A 38 -1.42 -13.45 -2.24
C CYS A 38 0.04 -13.20 -2.63
N ALA A 39 0.33 -13.20 -3.93
CA ALA A 39 1.66 -12.90 -4.44
C ALA A 39 1.66 -11.48 -5.00
N LEU A 40 2.42 -10.59 -4.35
CA LEU A 40 2.70 -9.24 -4.80
C LEU A 40 4.18 -9.19 -5.18
N CYS A 41 4.47 -8.90 -6.45
CA CYS A 41 5.85 -8.68 -6.91
C CYS A 41 5.94 -7.30 -7.57
N GLN A 42 6.93 -6.50 -7.17
CA GLN A 42 7.09 -5.11 -7.60
C GLN A 42 8.55 -4.79 -7.93
N PRO A 43 9.11 -5.27 -9.05
CA PRO A 43 10.42 -4.79 -9.47
C PRO A 43 10.31 -3.32 -9.90
N TYR A 44 11.22 -2.52 -9.40
CA TYR A 44 11.40 -1.15 -9.87
C TYR A 44 12.88 -0.86 -10.08
N VAL A 45 13.16 -0.13 -11.15
CA VAL A 45 14.45 0.52 -11.35
C VAL A 45 14.29 1.94 -10.85
N SER A 46 15.17 2.36 -9.93
CA SER A 46 15.21 3.71 -9.39
C SER A 46 16.58 4.33 -9.65
N ILE A 47 16.61 5.46 -10.35
CA ILE A 47 17.81 6.21 -10.69
C ILE A 47 17.76 7.54 -9.95
N PRO A 48 18.41 7.64 -8.77
CA PRO A 48 18.57 8.90 -8.08
C PRO A 48 19.79 9.67 -8.59
N GLY A 49 19.69 11.00 -8.61
CA GLY A 49 20.80 11.91 -8.86
C GLY A 49 20.67 13.13 -7.96
N ASN A 50 21.79 13.61 -7.42
CA ASN A 50 21.81 14.82 -6.60
C ASN A 50 23.09 15.62 -6.86
N ALA A 51 22.97 16.94 -6.74
CA ALA A 51 24.09 17.86 -6.78
C ALA A 51 23.89 18.91 -5.69
N SER A 52 24.98 19.40 -5.11
CA SER A 52 24.94 20.49 -4.13
C SER A 52 25.97 21.54 -4.46
N TYR A 53 25.63 22.80 -4.18
CA TYR A 53 26.51 23.94 -4.30
C TYR A 53 26.42 24.76 -3.01
N VAL A 54 27.52 24.76 -2.26
CA VAL A 54 27.58 25.41 -0.94
C VAL A 54 28.57 26.55 -1.00
N THR A 55 28.13 27.72 -0.56
CA THR A 55 28.92 28.92 -0.35
C THR A 55 28.84 29.31 1.12
N GLY A 56 29.45 30.44 1.50
CA GLY A 56 29.36 30.92 2.88
C GLY A 56 27.93 31.16 3.37
N SER A 57 27.04 31.69 2.51
CA SER A 57 25.66 32.02 2.90
C SER A 57 24.59 31.16 2.25
N HIS A 58 24.87 30.52 1.13
CA HIS A 58 23.90 29.67 0.40
C HIS A 58 24.31 28.21 0.43
N ALA A 59 23.33 27.32 0.58
CA ALA A 59 23.48 25.89 0.39
C ALA A 59 22.35 25.42 -0.55
N ALA A 60 22.65 25.41 -1.84
CA ALA A 60 21.75 24.95 -2.88
C ALA A 60 21.89 23.44 -3.09
N LYS A 61 20.76 22.74 -3.31
CA LYS A 61 20.69 21.32 -3.63
C LYS A 61 19.71 21.12 -4.77
N PHE A 62 20.13 20.34 -5.76
CA PHE A 62 19.35 19.94 -6.91
C PHE A 62 19.29 18.43 -6.94
N GLY A 63 18.20 17.87 -7.45
CA GLY A 63 18.16 16.44 -7.65
C GLY A 63 17.07 15.98 -8.58
N VAL A 64 17.25 14.73 -8.99
CA VAL A 64 16.35 13.97 -9.84
C VAL A 64 16.15 12.60 -9.23
N ARG A 65 14.94 12.07 -9.35
CA ARG A 65 14.65 10.66 -9.16
C ARG A 65 13.81 10.23 -10.35
N LEU A 66 14.24 9.19 -11.06
CA LEU A 66 13.38 8.50 -12.01
C LEU A 66 13.15 7.09 -11.51
N ARG A 67 11.89 6.69 -11.42
CA ARG A 67 11.48 5.32 -11.14
C ARG A 67 10.62 4.79 -12.29
N THR A 68 10.86 3.55 -12.68
CA THR A 68 10.05 2.79 -13.62
C THR A 68 9.95 1.36 -13.14
N GLY A 69 8.88 0.65 -13.48
CA GLY A 69 8.70 -0.72 -13.04
C GLY A 69 7.31 -1.24 -13.28
N ALA A 70 7.09 -2.46 -12.84
CA ALA A 70 5.79 -3.11 -12.90
C ALA A 70 5.43 -3.67 -11.53
N GLN A 71 4.14 -3.93 -11.34
CA GLN A 71 3.63 -4.73 -10.25
C GLN A 71 2.81 -5.85 -10.87
N TRP A 72 3.10 -7.06 -10.45
CA TRP A 72 2.21 -8.19 -10.64
C TRP A 72 1.46 -8.46 -9.35
N PHE A 73 0.16 -8.68 -9.50
CA PHE A 73 -0.70 -9.10 -8.44
C PHE A 73 -1.40 -10.37 -8.86
N THR A 74 -1.37 -11.37 -7.99
CA THR A 74 -2.20 -12.57 -8.09
C THR A 74 -2.85 -12.83 -6.74
N GLN A 75 -4.15 -13.12 -6.78
CA GLN A 75 -4.92 -13.54 -5.63
C GLN A 75 -5.79 -14.73 -6.01
N GLU A 76 -5.64 -15.81 -5.24
CA GLU A 76 -6.44 -17.01 -5.42
C GLU A 76 -7.09 -17.39 -4.08
N PRO A 77 -8.24 -16.80 -3.75
CA PRO A 77 -9.03 -17.25 -2.61
C PRO A 77 -9.41 -18.72 -2.81
N ASN A 78 -9.15 -19.54 -1.79
CA ASN A 78 -9.42 -20.97 -1.84
C ASN A 78 -10.90 -21.23 -2.19
N GLY A 79 -11.15 -22.09 -3.18
CA GLY A 79 -12.49 -22.39 -3.69
C GLY A 79 -13.22 -21.20 -4.31
N ALA A 80 -12.55 -20.05 -4.50
CA ALA A 80 -13.14 -18.80 -4.96
C ALA A 80 -14.38 -18.36 -4.16
N ILE A 81 -14.45 -18.74 -2.87
CA ILE A 81 -15.60 -18.47 -2.00
C ILE A 81 -15.17 -18.31 -0.54
N SER A 82 -15.84 -17.43 0.19
CA SER A 82 -15.71 -17.30 1.64
C SER A 82 -17.09 -17.18 2.28
N TYR A 83 -17.17 -17.55 3.57
CA TYR A 83 -18.43 -17.66 4.29
C TYR A 83 -18.42 -16.79 5.54
N LEU A 84 -19.56 -16.17 5.84
CA LEU A 84 -19.81 -15.44 7.08
C LEU A 84 -20.91 -16.15 7.87
N PHE A 85 -20.57 -16.51 9.09
CA PHE A 85 -21.50 -17.10 10.06
C PHE A 85 -21.72 -16.12 11.21
N ARG A 86 -22.93 -16.12 11.77
CA ARG A 86 -23.28 -15.43 13.01
C ARG A 86 -23.74 -16.47 14.01
N ASN A 87 -23.00 -16.62 15.10
CA ASN A 87 -23.27 -17.63 16.15
C ASN A 87 -23.43 -19.05 15.58
N GLY A 88 -22.60 -19.40 14.58
CA GLY A 88 -22.65 -20.70 13.90
C GLY A 88 -23.77 -20.86 12.86
N ALA A 89 -24.64 -19.86 12.67
CA ALA A 89 -25.63 -19.87 11.59
C ALA A 89 -25.11 -19.11 10.35
N PRO A 90 -25.27 -19.64 9.14
CA PRO A 90 -24.90 -18.94 7.91
C PRO A 90 -25.68 -17.64 7.73
N VAL A 91 -25.00 -16.59 7.25
CA VAL A 91 -25.62 -15.28 6.99
C VAL A 91 -25.36 -14.82 5.55
N SER A 92 -24.12 -14.96 5.09
CA SER A 92 -23.73 -14.57 3.74
C SER A 92 -22.55 -15.37 3.25
N LEU A 93 -22.41 -15.45 1.94
CA LEU A 93 -21.21 -15.91 1.27
C LEU A 93 -20.68 -14.81 0.34
N THR A 94 -19.36 -14.79 0.16
CA THR A 94 -18.67 -13.91 -0.78
C THR A 94 -18.01 -14.77 -1.85
N GLN A 95 -18.27 -14.46 -3.10
CA GLN A 95 -17.65 -15.11 -4.24
C GLN A 95 -16.58 -14.23 -4.83
N TYR A 96 -15.54 -14.86 -5.35
CA TYR A 96 -14.44 -14.21 -6.03
C TYR A 96 -14.44 -14.63 -7.50
N ALA A 97 -14.24 -13.67 -8.39
CA ALA A 97 -14.12 -13.91 -9.82
C ALA A 97 -12.70 -14.37 -10.13
N ASN A 98 -12.32 -15.55 -9.64
CA ASN A 98 -11.03 -16.17 -9.99
C ASN A 98 -10.99 -16.49 -11.50
N GLU A 99 -9.83 -16.55 -12.16
CA GLU A 99 -8.53 -16.09 -11.68
C GLU A 99 -8.52 -14.56 -11.45
N ILE A 100 -7.87 -14.09 -10.36
CA ILE A 100 -7.61 -12.66 -10.12
C ILE A 100 -6.11 -12.42 -10.26
N ARG A 101 -5.70 -12.06 -11.47
CA ARG A 101 -4.32 -11.67 -11.79
C ARG A 101 -4.32 -10.41 -12.63
N TYR A 102 -3.35 -9.53 -12.41
CA TYR A 102 -3.15 -8.37 -13.26
C TYR A 102 -1.76 -7.75 -13.09
N GLU A 103 -1.30 -7.06 -14.12
CA GLU A 103 -0.10 -6.24 -14.12
C GLU A 103 -0.41 -4.74 -14.18
N ASN A 104 0.15 -3.99 -13.23
CA ASN A 104 0.20 -2.53 -13.24
C ASN A 104 1.60 -2.07 -13.64
N GLN A 105 1.68 -1.03 -14.46
CA GLN A 105 2.91 -0.49 -14.99
C GLN A 105 3.11 0.94 -14.49
N THR A 106 4.30 1.23 -13.97
CA THR A 106 4.79 2.59 -13.74
C THR A 106 5.79 2.90 -14.86
N ARG A 107 5.31 3.56 -15.92
CA ARG A 107 6.17 3.92 -17.07
C ARG A 107 7.19 4.96 -16.66
N ALA A 108 6.75 5.98 -15.93
CA ALA A 108 7.61 7.01 -15.37
C ALA A 108 7.07 7.51 -14.03
N ASP A 109 7.97 7.63 -13.07
CA ASP A 109 7.75 8.33 -11.82
C ASP A 109 8.99 9.21 -11.58
N LEU A 110 8.90 10.42 -12.12
CA LEU A 110 9.97 11.40 -12.20
C LEU A 110 9.74 12.48 -11.14
N GLY A 111 10.72 12.68 -10.27
CA GLY A 111 10.80 13.82 -9.38
C GLY A 111 12.01 14.68 -9.72
N LEU A 112 11.79 15.96 -10.04
CA LEU A 112 12.84 16.96 -10.19
C LEU A 112 12.71 17.97 -9.06
N PHE A 113 13.80 18.34 -8.40
CA PHE A 113 13.75 19.34 -7.34
C PHE A 113 14.95 20.28 -7.34
N ALA A 114 14.69 21.49 -6.84
CA ALA A 114 15.69 22.47 -6.49
C ALA A 114 15.32 23.06 -5.12
N GLN A 115 16.32 23.24 -4.27
CA GLN A 115 16.19 23.96 -3.00
C GLN A 115 17.42 24.80 -2.74
N ASP A 116 17.24 25.90 -2.02
CA ASP A 116 18.32 26.72 -1.49
C ASP A 116 18.05 27.04 -0.03
N GLN A 117 19.08 26.93 0.79
CA GLN A 117 19.11 27.43 2.16
C GLN A 117 20.03 28.66 2.21
N TRP A 118 19.45 29.81 2.51
CA TRP A 118 20.14 31.09 2.60
C TRP A 118 20.22 31.56 4.04
N THR A 119 21.43 31.70 4.58
CA THR A 119 21.68 32.18 5.95
C THR A 119 22.19 33.61 5.94
N LEU A 120 21.40 34.53 6.50
CA LEU A 120 21.76 35.91 6.77
C LEU A 120 21.81 36.16 8.28
N ARG A 121 23.01 36.16 8.87
CA ARG A 121 23.21 36.40 10.30
C ARG A 121 22.37 35.44 11.15
N ARG A 122 21.27 35.94 11.72
CA ARG A 122 20.36 35.23 12.62
C ARG A 122 19.14 34.65 11.91
N LEU A 123 18.94 34.96 10.64
CA LEU A 123 17.83 34.47 9.81
C LEU A 123 18.35 33.46 8.80
N THR A 124 17.75 32.28 8.75
CA THR A 124 17.93 31.32 7.67
C THR A 124 16.60 31.15 6.96
N LEU A 125 16.61 31.34 5.65
CA LEU A 125 15.48 31.12 4.76
C LEU A 125 15.75 29.87 3.94
N THR A 126 14.74 29.03 3.76
CA THR A 126 14.82 27.86 2.88
C THR A 126 13.67 27.93 1.90
N GLY A 127 14.00 27.87 0.61
CA GLY A 127 13.02 27.78 -0.47
C GLY A 127 13.29 26.55 -1.30
N GLY A 128 12.23 25.83 -1.67
CA GLY A 128 12.32 24.64 -2.49
C GLY A 128 11.12 24.50 -3.41
N LEU A 129 11.36 23.90 -4.56
CA LEU A 129 10.34 23.57 -5.54
C LEU A 129 10.61 22.16 -6.06
N ARG A 130 9.56 21.36 -6.12
CA ARG A 130 9.61 20.01 -6.69
C ARG A 130 8.55 19.87 -7.78
N TYR A 131 8.96 19.33 -8.92
CA TYR A 131 8.09 18.90 -10.00
C TYR A 131 8.02 17.37 -9.99
N ASP A 132 6.81 16.82 -9.95
CA ASP A 132 6.56 15.39 -10.04
C ASP A 132 5.80 15.09 -11.34
N TYR A 133 6.27 14.11 -12.10
CA TYR A 133 5.59 13.55 -13.26
C TYR A 133 5.39 12.05 -13.05
N TYR A 134 4.13 11.62 -13.04
CA TYR A 134 3.77 10.22 -12.88
C TYR A 134 3.00 9.74 -14.11
N ASP A 135 3.36 8.58 -14.66
CA ASP A 135 2.70 7.94 -15.79
C ASP A 135 2.54 6.45 -15.49
N GLY A 136 1.28 6.06 -15.27
CA GLY A 136 0.85 4.71 -14.94
C GLY A 136 0.00 4.08 -16.04
N GLY A 137 -0.14 2.78 -16.00
CA GLY A 137 -1.09 2.05 -16.82
C GLY A 137 -1.20 0.58 -16.44
N ALA A 138 -1.95 -0.19 -17.22
CA ALA A 138 -2.10 -1.62 -17.02
C ALA A 138 -1.73 -2.38 -18.28
N ALA A 139 -1.11 -3.55 -18.13
CA ALA A 139 -0.90 -4.44 -19.27
C ALA A 139 -2.25 -5.03 -19.73
N PRO A 140 -2.39 -5.43 -21.00
CA PRO A 140 -3.49 -6.27 -21.44
C PRO A 140 -3.42 -7.64 -20.75
N GLU A 141 -4.57 -8.13 -20.30
CA GLU A 141 -4.67 -9.37 -19.51
C GLU A 141 -5.73 -10.29 -20.09
N THR A 142 -5.45 -11.59 -20.09
CA THR A 142 -6.46 -12.63 -20.35
C THR A 142 -6.46 -13.58 -19.17
N LEU A 143 -7.61 -13.71 -18.55
CA LEU A 143 -7.85 -14.50 -17.34
C LEU A 143 -8.66 -15.72 -17.72
N ASP A 144 -8.21 -16.86 -17.23
CA ASP A 144 -8.89 -18.13 -17.45
C ASP A 144 -10.26 -18.15 -16.75
N ALA A 145 -11.11 -19.08 -17.17
CA ALA A 145 -12.39 -19.28 -16.52
C ALA A 145 -12.19 -19.77 -15.08
N GLY A 146 -12.89 -19.13 -14.15
CA GLY A 146 -12.96 -19.58 -12.77
C GLY A 146 -14.18 -20.47 -12.51
N PRO A 147 -14.36 -20.90 -11.25
CA PRO A 147 -15.50 -21.73 -10.86
C PRO A 147 -16.86 -21.05 -11.11
N TRP A 148 -16.93 -19.72 -11.00
CA TRP A 148 -18.19 -18.95 -11.04
C TRP A 148 -18.30 -18.00 -12.23
N VAL A 149 -17.22 -17.83 -13.00
CA VAL A 149 -17.12 -16.79 -14.03
C VAL A 149 -16.42 -17.35 -15.27
N PRO A 150 -16.81 -16.96 -16.48
CA PRO A 150 -16.13 -17.39 -17.70
C PRO A 150 -14.74 -16.76 -17.82
N ALA A 151 -13.96 -17.19 -18.82
CA ALA A 151 -12.74 -16.51 -19.20
C ALA A 151 -13.04 -15.05 -19.59
N ARG A 152 -12.14 -14.14 -19.21
CA ARG A 152 -12.29 -12.69 -19.44
C ARG A 152 -11.02 -12.14 -20.06
N SER A 153 -11.16 -11.19 -20.98
CA SER A 153 -10.02 -10.58 -21.65
C SER A 153 -10.15 -9.07 -21.62
N PHE A 154 -9.19 -8.43 -20.97
CA PHE A 154 -9.21 -7.01 -20.71
C PHE A 154 -8.12 -6.32 -21.55
N PRO A 155 -8.46 -5.23 -22.26
CA PRO A 155 -7.43 -4.42 -22.90
C PRO A 155 -6.53 -3.81 -21.83
N GLY A 156 -5.28 -3.48 -22.17
CA GLY A 156 -4.43 -2.66 -21.31
C GLY A 156 -4.90 -1.22 -21.26
N THR A 157 -4.26 -0.42 -20.40
CA THR A 157 -4.45 1.04 -20.38
C THR A 157 -3.12 1.76 -20.38
N ASP A 158 -3.07 2.86 -21.12
CA ASP A 158 -1.95 3.79 -21.12
C ASP A 158 -2.37 5.10 -20.44
N HIS A 159 -1.41 5.75 -19.78
CA HIS A 159 -1.57 7.08 -19.19
C HIS A 159 -2.75 7.20 -18.19
N ALA A 160 -3.09 6.13 -17.49
CA ALA A 160 -4.23 6.07 -16.58
C ALA A 160 -3.76 5.65 -15.18
N PRO A 161 -3.20 6.57 -14.37
CA PRO A 161 -3.19 8.04 -14.57
C PRO A 161 -1.90 8.58 -15.20
N GLN A 162 -1.94 9.84 -15.65
CA GLN A 162 -0.76 10.64 -15.98
C GLN A 162 -0.83 12.01 -15.31
N TRP A 163 -0.07 12.20 -14.23
CA TRP A 163 -0.08 13.41 -13.41
C TRP A 163 1.15 14.28 -13.60
N ARG A 164 0.94 15.59 -13.41
CA ARG A 164 1.96 16.64 -13.40
C ARG A 164 1.71 17.53 -12.20
N ASP A 165 2.60 17.49 -11.23
CA ASP A 165 2.44 18.20 -9.98
C ASP A 165 3.58 19.18 -9.73
N LEU A 166 3.24 20.33 -9.17
CA LEU A 166 4.21 21.29 -8.65
C LEU A 166 4.01 21.45 -7.14
N SER A 167 5.09 21.26 -6.39
CA SER A 167 5.09 21.17 -4.94
C SER A 167 6.09 22.17 -4.34
N PRO A 168 5.66 23.42 -4.04
CA PRO A 168 6.51 24.40 -3.37
C PRO A 168 6.68 24.06 -1.88
N ARG A 169 7.85 24.38 -1.32
CA ARG A 169 8.13 24.28 0.12
C ARG A 169 8.95 25.49 0.56
N LEU A 170 8.52 26.17 1.61
CA LEU A 170 9.15 27.36 2.17
C LEU A 170 9.34 27.18 3.67
N ALA A 171 10.47 27.64 4.19
CA ALA A 171 10.73 27.67 5.63
C ALA A 171 11.60 28.86 6.02
N ALA A 172 11.49 29.27 7.28
CA ALA A 172 12.34 30.27 7.89
C ALA A 172 12.69 29.86 9.32
N SER A 173 13.92 30.09 9.74
CA SER A 173 14.34 30.02 11.14
C SER A 173 15.05 31.30 11.55
N TYR A 174 14.72 31.81 12.73
CA TYR A 174 15.31 33.00 13.29
C TYR A 174 15.82 32.74 14.70
N ASP A 175 17.12 32.96 14.93
CA ASP A 175 17.72 32.98 16.27
C ASP A 175 17.31 34.27 16.98
N LEU A 176 16.57 34.16 18.08
CA LEU A 176 15.99 35.29 18.84
C LEU A 176 17.00 36.11 19.64
N PHE A 177 18.18 35.57 19.96
CA PHE A 177 19.17 36.28 20.76
C PHE A 177 20.56 36.34 20.11
N GLY A 178 20.79 35.57 19.04
CA GLY A 178 22.11 35.45 18.40
C GLY A 178 23.06 34.55 19.16
N ASP A 179 22.56 33.82 20.17
CA ASP A 179 23.32 32.90 21.00
C ASP A 179 23.12 31.42 20.60
N GLY A 180 22.32 31.16 19.56
CA GLY A 180 21.96 29.83 19.07
C GLY A 180 21.10 29.01 20.04
N LYS A 181 20.58 29.61 21.12
CA LYS A 181 19.83 28.87 22.16
C LYS A 181 18.33 29.00 22.01
N THR A 182 17.83 29.99 21.28
CA THR A 182 16.39 30.15 21.06
C THR A 182 16.10 30.46 19.61
N ALA A 183 15.32 29.61 18.96
CA ALA A 183 14.94 29.80 17.58
C ALA A 183 13.41 29.78 17.44
N ILE A 184 12.88 30.74 16.69
CA ILE A 184 11.55 30.61 16.09
C ILE A 184 11.74 30.00 14.72
N LYS A 185 10.89 29.06 14.37
CA LYS A 185 10.94 28.42 13.07
C LYS A 185 9.53 28.26 12.50
N ALA A 186 9.38 28.49 11.20
CA ALA A 186 8.10 28.32 10.53
C ALA A 186 8.31 27.68 9.15
N SER A 187 7.33 26.90 8.70
CA SER A 187 7.35 26.32 7.36
C SER A 187 5.95 26.17 6.78
N VAL A 188 5.88 26.16 5.45
CA VAL A 188 4.70 25.79 4.68
C VAL A 188 5.14 24.98 3.46
N GLY A 189 4.47 23.89 3.15
CA GLY A 189 4.80 23.10 1.97
C GLY A 189 3.62 22.30 1.45
N ARG A 190 3.61 22.06 0.13
CA ARG A 190 2.70 21.14 -0.54
C ARG A 190 3.36 19.79 -0.73
N PHE A 191 2.60 18.72 -0.48
CA PHE A 191 3.01 17.34 -0.60
C PHE A 191 1.93 16.58 -1.37
N VAL A 192 2.28 15.94 -2.47
CA VAL A 192 1.35 15.12 -3.24
C VAL A 192 1.31 13.71 -2.70
N ALA A 193 0.17 13.04 -2.84
CA ALA A 193 0.03 11.65 -2.46
C ALA A 193 1.02 10.78 -3.26
N GLY A 194 1.91 10.10 -2.54
CA GLY A 194 2.79 9.09 -3.12
C GLY A 194 1.97 7.91 -3.61
N TYR A 195 2.10 7.58 -4.89
CA TYR A 195 1.47 6.42 -5.49
C TYR A 195 2.56 5.48 -6.00
N THR A 196 2.45 4.21 -5.66
CA THR A 196 3.19 3.13 -6.31
C THR A 196 2.21 2.34 -7.17
N ALA A 197 2.72 1.50 -8.08
CA ALA A 197 1.87 0.66 -8.94
C ALA A 197 0.75 -0.07 -8.17
N GLY A 198 0.98 -0.45 -6.90
CA GLY A 198 0.03 -1.18 -6.04
C GLY A 198 -0.76 -0.37 -5.03
N THR A 199 -0.64 0.95 -5.06
CA THR A 199 -1.43 1.80 -4.17
C THR A 199 -2.90 1.86 -4.61
N THR A 200 -3.77 1.86 -3.60
CA THR A 200 -5.23 1.75 -3.75
C THR A 200 -5.88 2.96 -4.39
N VAL A 201 -5.17 4.05 -4.73
CA VAL A 201 -5.73 5.24 -5.43
C VAL A 201 -4.85 5.69 -6.63
N GLY A 202 -4.08 4.74 -7.19
CA GLY A 202 -3.19 4.98 -8.33
C GLY A 202 -3.48 4.03 -9.51
N THR A 203 -2.43 3.60 -10.20
CA THR A 203 -2.47 2.72 -11.38
C THR A 203 -3.34 1.48 -11.19
N ASN A 204 -3.31 0.87 -10.02
CA ASN A 204 -4.11 -0.32 -9.69
C ASN A 204 -5.62 -0.11 -9.87
N GLN A 205 -6.12 1.05 -9.41
CA GLN A 205 -7.55 1.36 -9.45
C GLN A 205 -8.07 1.58 -10.88
N ASN A 206 -7.17 1.98 -11.78
CA ASN A 206 -7.47 2.15 -13.20
C ASN A 206 -7.23 0.89 -14.02
N ASN A 207 -6.71 -0.18 -13.41
CA ASN A 207 -6.53 -1.44 -14.08
C ASN A 207 -7.88 -2.00 -14.55
N PRO A 208 -8.06 -2.30 -15.84
CA PRO A 208 -9.29 -2.86 -16.39
C PRO A 208 -9.82 -4.11 -15.69
N VAL A 209 -8.93 -4.97 -15.17
CA VAL A 209 -9.32 -6.13 -14.34
C VAL A 209 -9.93 -5.66 -13.02
N VAL A 210 -9.31 -4.70 -12.34
CA VAL A 210 -9.78 -4.16 -11.05
C VAL A 210 -11.04 -3.30 -11.18
N ARG A 211 -11.20 -2.60 -12.32
CA ARG A 211 -12.41 -1.84 -12.66
C ARG A 211 -13.60 -2.73 -12.97
N SER A 212 -13.37 -4.02 -13.21
CA SER A 212 -14.41 -5.04 -13.24
C SER A 212 -14.79 -5.49 -11.82
N VAL A 213 -15.93 -6.18 -11.69
CA VAL A 213 -16.41 -6.61 -10.38
C VAL A 213 -15.79 -7.97 -10.02
N LEU A 214 -14.71 -7.92 -9.22
CA LEU A 214 -13.90 -9.09 -8.85
C LEU A 214 -14.46 -9.90 -7.67
N GLN A 215 -15.39 -9.34 -6.90
CA GLN A 215 -16.03 -10.05 -5.80
C GLN A 215 -17.46 -9.54 -5.56
N VAL A 216 -18.32 -10.43 -5.07
CA VAL A 216 -19.68 -10.09 -4.64
C VAL A 216 -20.10 -10.89 -3.43
N ALA A 217 -20.90 -10.27 -2.58
CA ALA A 217 -21.57 -10.95 -1.49
C ALA A 217 -23.02 -11.26 -1.86
N ARG A 218 -23.58 -12.29 -1.24
CA ARG A 218 -25.02 -12.57 -1.23
C ARG A 218 -25.42 -13.21 0.08
N THR A 219 -26.69 -13.05 0.44
CA THR A 219 -27.27 -13.79 1.55
C THR A 219 -27.26 -15.28 1.22
N TRP A 220 -27.03 -16.09 2.25
CA TRP A 220 -27.12 -17.54 2.16
C TRP A 220 -27.78 -18.04 3.44
N GLY A 221 -28.94 -18.66 3.27
CA GLY A 221 -29.67 -19.30 4.37
C GLY A 221 -29.62 -20.81 4.20
N ASP A 222 -28.90 -21.48 5.08
CA ASP A 222 -28.75 -22.93 5.10
C ASP A 222 -29.96 -23.59 5.80
N ALA A 223 -30.93 -24.01 5.00
CA ALA A 223 -32.20 -24.53 5.48
C ALA A 223 -32.06 -25.95 6.05
N ASN A 224 -31.15 -26.75 5.50
CA ASN A 224 -30.94 -28.15 5.88
C ASN A 224 -29.78 -28.35 6.88
N ARG A 225 -29.05 -27.27 7.21
CA ARG A 225 -27.94 -27.22 8.19
C ARG A 225 -26.74 -28.09 7.79
N ASN A 226 -26.51 -28.25 6.49
CA ASN A 226 -25.38 -29.02 5.95
C ASN A 226 -24.11 -28.17 5.75
N PHE A 227 -24.18 -26.85 5.97
CA PHE A 227 -23.10 -25.88 5.78
C PHE A 227 -22.57 -25.83 4.33
N SER A 228 -23.40 -26.19 3.35
CA SER A 228 -23.12 -26.16 1.92
C SER A 228 -24.22 -25.37 1.20
N PRO A 229 -23.88 -24.35 0.39
CA PRO A 229 -24.88 -23.61 -0.37
C PRO A 229 -25.59 -24.51 -1.39
N ASP A 230 -26.86 -24.82 -1.14
CA ASP A 230 -27.70 -25.56 -2.08
C ASP A 230 -28.32 -24.59 -3.11
N CYS A 231 -27.45 -24.02 -3.96
CA CYS A 231 -27.81 -23.08 -5.00
C CYS A 231 -26.83 -23.13 -6.20
N ASP A 232 -27.26 -22.65 -7.36
CA ASP A 232 -26.39 -22.39 -8.50
C ASP A 232 -25.62 -21.08 -8.26
N LEU A 233 -24.32 -21.22 -8.01
CA LEU A 233 -23.43 -20.10 -7.75
C LEU A 233 -23.05 -19.31 -9.02
N VAL A 234 -23.28 -19.84 -10.22
CA VAL A 234 -23.12 -19.07 -11.48
C VAL A 234 -24.32 -18.15 -11.71
N ASN A 235 -25.51 -18.55 -11.23
CA ASN A 235 -26.70 -17.71 -11.29
C ASN A 235 -26.57 -16.52 -10.32
N ARG A 236 -26.62 -15.31 -10.91
CA ARG A 236 -26.48 -14.03 -10.20
C ARG A 236 -27.76 -13.59 -9.47
N PHE A 237 -28.91 -14.15 -9.84
CA PHE A 237 -30.19 -13.88 -9.20
C PHE A 237 -30.44 -14.83 -8.02
N ALA A 238 -31.44 -14.48 -7.20
CA ALA A 238 -31.86 -15.34 -6.09
C ALA A 238 -32.27 -16.72 -6.61
N ASN A 239 -31.71 -17.77 -6.01
CA ASN A 239 -31.96 -19.15 -6.40
C ASN A 239 -31.58 -20.12 -5.27
N GLY A 240 -32.38 -21.17 -5.07
CA GLY A 240 -32.17 -22.12 -3.96
C GLY A 240 -32.07 -21.40 -2.61
N GLU A 241 -31.01 -21.70 -1.87
CA GLU A 241 -30.68 -21.08 -0.57
C GLU A 241 -30.00 -19.70 -0.66
N CYS A 242 -29.75 -19.21 -1.87
CA CYS A 242 -28.91 -18.05 -2.13
C CYS A 242 -29.72 -16.85 -2.60
N GLY A 243 -29.43 -15.69 -2.01
CA GLY A 243 -29.94 -14.41 -2.50
C GLY A 243 -29.27 -13.96 -3.80
N GLN A 244 -29.79 -12.88 -4.37
CA GLN A 244 -29.14 -12.18 -5.49
C GLN A 244 -27.78 -11.63 -5.04
N VAL A 245 -26.81 -11.61 -5.96
CA VAL A 245 -25.50 -10.99 -5.70
C VAL A 245 -25.59 -9.47 -5.53
N SER A 246 -24.72 -8.92 -4.70
CA SER A 246 -24.64 -7.49 -4.38
C SER A 246 -24.26 -6.60 -5.58
N ASN A 247 -23.78 -7.18 -6.68
CA ASN A 247 -23.51 -6.47 -7.93
C ASN A 247 -23.67 -7.40 -9.14
N LEU A 248 -24.59 -7.07 -10.04
CA LEU A 248 -24.93 -7.87 -11.22
C LEU A 248 -23.84 -7.86 -12.31
N ASP A 249 -22.88 -6.95 -12.23
CA ASP A 249 -21.70 -6.90 -13.11
C ASP A 249 -20.58 -7.89 -12.70
N PHE A 250 -20.80 -8.67 -11.63
CA PHE A 250 -19.89 -9.74 -11.20
C PHE A 250 -19.48 -10.67 -12.32
N GLY A 251 -18.16 -10.86 -12.47
CA GLY A 251 -17.61 -11.84 -13.41
C GLY A 251 -17.82 -11.52 -14.88
N GLN A 252 -18.34 -10.34 -15.22
CA GLN A 252 -18.46 -9.91 -16.61
C GLN A 252 -17.12 -9.37 -17.12
N ASN A 253 -16.90 -9.47 -18.43
CA ASN A 253 -15.81 -8.76 -19.10
C ASN A 253 -16.15 -7.27 -19.28
N ASN A 254 -16.31 -6.56 -18.16
CA ASN A 254 -16.78 -5.18 -18.11
C ASN A 254 -15.75 -4.30 -17.39
N PRO A 255 -14.78 -3.71 -18.12
CA PRO A 255 -13.81 -2.77 -17.55
C PRO A 255 -14.42 -1.40 -17.21
N ASN A 256 -15.72 -1.20 -17.45
CA ASN A 256 -16.45 0.06 -17.24
C ASN A 256 -17.44 -0.01 -16.07
N ALA A 257 -17.40 -1.07 -15.25
CA ALA A 257 -18.23 -1.16 -14.04
C ALA A 257 -17.82 -0.08 -13.01
N THR A 258 -16.53 0.22 -12.93
CA THR A 258 -15.99 1.42 -12.26
C THR A 258 -15.17 2.24 -13.25
N THR A 259 -15.43 3.54 -13.38
CA THR A 259 -14.66 4.46 -14.24
C THR A 259 -14.23 5.70 -13.45
N TYR A 260 -13.17 6.38 -13.90
CA TYR A 260 -12.66 7.61 -13.27
C TYR A 260 -12.85 8.77 -14.23
N GLU A 261 -13.18 9.95 -13.71
CA GLU A 261 -13.23 11.17 -14.52
C GLU A 261 -11.83 11.56 -15.02
N GLU A 262 -11.81 12.17 -16.20
CA GLU A 262 -10.58 12.58 -16.89
C GLU A 262 -9.71 13.52 -16.03
N GLU A 263 -10.36 14.41 -15.28
CA GLU A 263 -9.67 15.31 -14.36
C GLU A 263 -8.90 14.55 -13.27
N ILE A 264 -9.40 13.41 -12.78
CA ILE A 264 -8.69 12.56 -11.81
C ILE A 264 -7.51 11.86 -12.46
N LEU A 265 -7.67 11.39 -13.71
CA LEU A 265 -6.60 10.71 -14.43
C LEU A 265 -5.44 11.65 -14.80
N HIS A 266 -5.72 12.94 -15.02
CA HIS A 266 -4.75 13.85 -15.63
C HIS A 266 -4.45 15.15 -14.86
N GLY A 267 -5.05 15.40 -13.70
CA GLY A 267 -4.78 16.63 -12.94
C GLY A 267 -5.11 16.63 -11.45
N LEU A 268 -6.17 15.95 -11.03
CA LEU A 268 -6.66 15.94 -9.64
C LEU A 268 -6.00 14.81 -8.85
N ARG A 269 -4.71 14.98 -8.58
CA ARG A 269 -3.98 14.12 -7.66
C ARG A 269 -4.20 14.59 -6.23
N GLY A 270 -4.50 13.65 -5.32
CA GLY A 270 -4.56 13.91 -3.88
C GLY A 270 -3.30 14.61 -3.37
N TYR A 271 -3.45 15.62 -2.51
CA TYR A 271 -2.32 16.35 -1.92
C TYR A 271 -2.65 16.84 -0.52
N ASN A 272 -1.65 17.32 0.20
CA ASN A 272 -1.82 18.07 1.41
C ASN A 272 -0.87 19.27 1.51
N TRP A 273 -1.35 20.33 2.14
CA TRP A 273 -0.53 21.42 2.65
C TRP A 273 -0.17 21.15 4.10
N GLU A 274 1.08 21.37 4.47
CA GLU A 274 1.56 21.31 5.85
C GLU A 274 2.13 22.66 6.23
N THR A 275 1.65 23.21 7.34
CA THR A 275 2.13 24.45 7.95
C THR A 275 2.60 24.16 9.36
N THR A 276 3.78 24.67 9.71
CA THR A 276 4.31 24.55 11.07
C THR A 276 4.83 25.88 11.57
N ALA A 277 4.68 26.13 12.87
CA ALA A 277 5.32 27.23 13.57
C ALA A 277 5.78 26.75 14.95
N VAL A 278 7.08 26.75 15.19
CA VAL A 278 7.70 26.16 16.38
C VAL A 278 8.65 27.14 17.06
N VAL A 279 8.70 27.07 18.39
CA VAL A 279 9.71 27.74 19.20
C VAL A 279 10.55 26.67 19.89
N GLN A 280 11.86 26.74 19.70
CA GLN A 280 12.82 25.83 20.31
C GLN A 280 13.72 26.63 21.25
N ARG A 281 13.85 26.19 22.51
CA ARG A 281 14.74 26.78 23.51
C ARG A 281 15.63 25.73 24.14
N GLN A 282 16.93 25.99 24.18
CA GLN A 282 17.86 25.27 25.02
C GLN A 282 17.72 25.75 26.48
N LEU A 283 17.41 24.83 27.39
CA LEU A 283 17.29 25.11 28.83
C LEU A 283 18.62 24.86 29.55
N ALA A 284 19.33 23.80 29.17
CA ALA A 284 20.63 23.43 29.70
C ALA A 284 21.46 22.72 28.63
N ARG A 285 22.71 22.39 28.93
CA ARG A 285 23.54 21.59 28.01
C ARG A 285 22.87 20.24 27.75
N GLY A 286 22.58 19.94 26.49
CA GLY A 286 21.91 18.70 26.08
C GLY A 286 20.41 18.64 26.42
N VAL A 287 19.81 19.73 26.89
CA VAL A 287 18.37 19.79 27.22
C VAL A 287 17.73 20.94 26.45
N SER A 288 16.74 20.60 25.61
CA SER A 288 15.91 21.56 24.89
C SER A 288 14.43 21.25 25.08
N VAL A 289 13.62 22.30 24.98
CA VAL A 289 12.17 22.21 24.89
C VAL A 289 11.74 22.84 23.58
N THR A 290 10.80 22.17 22.92
CA THR A 290 10.15 22.67 21.71
C THR A 290 8.65 22.67 21.93
N GLY A 291 8.02 23.78 21.61
CA GLY A 291 6.57 23.89 21.49
C GLY A 291 6.22 24.32 20.07
N GLY A 292 5.17 23.73 19.50
CA GLY A 292 4.84 23.94 18.10
C GLY A 292 3.35 23.94 17.82
N TYR A 293 2.99 24.72 16.81
CA TYR A 293 1.72 24.68 16.11
C TYR A 293 1.90 23.91 14.79
N TYR A 294 0.95 23.03 14.49
CA TYR A 294 0.97 22.17 13.31
C TYR A 294 -0.41 22.17 12.68
N ARG A 295 -0.45 22.44 11.37
CA ARG A 295 -1.67 22.40 10.57
C ARG A 295 -1.44 21.61 9.30
N ARG A 296 -2.30 20.62 9.02
CA ARG A 296 -2.27 19.83 7.79
C ARG A 296 -3.64 19.85 7.14
N GLU A 297 -3.70 20.29 5.90
CA GLU A 297 -4.93 20.38 5.11
C GLU A 297 -4.84 19.47 3.90
N PHE A 298 -5.74 18.50 3.77
CA PHE A 298 -5.80 17.61 2.60
C PHE A 298 -6.75 18.18 1.53
N GLY A 299 -6.46 17.90 0.27
CA GLY A 299 -7.27 18.33 -0.88
C GLY A 299 -7.36 17.26 -1.98
N ASN A 300 -8.24 17.52 -2.95
CA ASN A 300 -8.62 16.60 -4.03
C ASN A 300 -9.19 15.27 -3.49
N PHE A 301 -10.34 15.36 -2.82
CA PHE A 301 -11.07 14.21 -2.34
C PHE A 301 -11.89 13.59 -3.46
N LEU A 302 -12.02 12.26 -3.43
CA LEU A 302 -12.75 11.51 -4.45
C LEU A 302 -14.02 10.90 -3.86
N VAL A 303 -15.08 10.87 -4.65
CA VAL A 303 -16.37 10.25 -4.31
C VAL A 303 -16.74 9.22 -5.38
N ASN A 304 -17.20 8.05 -4.92
CA ASN A 304 -17.77 7.03 -5.79
C ASN A 304 -19.26 7.30 -5.98
N GLN A 305 -19.68 7.61 -7.20
CA GLN A 305 -21.09 7.80 -7.54
C GLN A 305 -21.60 6.62 -8.36
N ASN A 306 -22.61 5.92 -7.86
CA ASN A 306 -23.38 4.99 -8.68
C ASN A 306 -24.35 5.79 -9.58
N ILE A 307 -24.10 5.81 -10.89
CA ILE A 307 -24.89 6.60 -11.85
C ILE A 307 -26.20 5.92 -12.28
N LEU A 308 -26.48 4.71 -11.78
CA LEU A 308 -27.73 3.98 -12.06
C LEU A 308 -28.82 4.23 -11.01
N VAL A 309 -28.52 4.98 -9.97
CA VAL A 309 -29.46 5.30 -8.89
C VAL A 309 -29.41 6.80 -8.59
N THR A 310 -30.51 7.30 -8.06
CA THR A 310 -30.70 8.68 -7.62
C THR A 310 -31.16 8.69 -6.16
N PRO A 311 -31.11 9.84 -5.47
CA PRO A 311 -31.64 9.94 -4.10
C PRO A 311 -33.11 9.49 -3.97
N ALA A 312 -33.92 9.60 -5.03
CA ALA A 312 -35.32 9.18 -5.02
C ALA A 312 -35.50 7.64 -4.99
N ASP A 313 -34.45 6.90 -5.33
CA ASP A 313 -34.46 5.43 -5.32
C ASP A 313 -34.21 4.84 -3.93
N PHE A 314 -33.93 5.67 -2.94
CA PHE A 314 -33.66 5.27 -1.57
C PHE A 314 -34.88 5.50 -0.68
N SER A 315 -35.27 4.48 0.09
CA SER A 315 -36.36 4.56 1.06
C SER A 315 -35.80 4.53 2.48
N PRO A 316 -36.30 5.40 3.38
CA PRO A 316 -35.88 5.38 4.77
C PRO A 316 -36.40 4.12 5.48
N TYR A 317 -35.63 3.61 6.43
CA TYR A 317 -36.05 2.53 7.31
C TYR A 317 -35.51 2.73 8.73
N CYS A 318 -36.06 1.95 9.66
CA CYS A 318 -35.58 1.86 11.03
C CYS A 318 -35.35 0.40 11.39
N PHE A 319 -34.43 0.13 12.32
CA PHE A 319 -34.37 -1.17 13.00
C PHE A 319 -34.42 -0.99 14.50
N THR A 320 -34.89 -2.00 15.21
CA THR A 320 -34.89 -2.03 16.68
C THR A 320 -33.48 -2.37 17.16
N ALA A 321 -32.84 -1.46 17.91
CA ALA A 321 -31.57 -1.75 18.56
C ALA A 321 -31.70 -2.98 19.46
N PRO A 322 -30.68 -3.85 19.56
CA PRO A 322 -30.69 -4.96 20.52
C PRO A 322 -30.96 -4.45 21.93
N VAL A 323 -31.66 -5.23 22.75
CA VAL A 323 -31.80 -4.93 24.18
C VAL A 323 -30.50 -5.34 24.87
N ASP A 324 -29.74 -4.36 25.32
CA ASP A 324 -28.45 -4.56 26.00
C ASP A 324 -28.21 -3.41 26.98
N LEU A 325 -27.90 -3.75 28.23
CA LEU A 325 -27.63 -2.78 29.30
C LEU A 325 -26.38 -1.92 29.04
N GLN A 326 -25.49 -2.34 28.14
CA GLN A 326 -24.32 -1.57 27.72
C GLN A 326 -24.67 -0.47 26.70
N LEU A 327 -25.81 -0.57 26.04
CA LEU A 327 -26.29 0.46 25.12
C LEU A 327 -26.92 1.62 25.92
N PRO A 328 -26.77 2.88 25.47
CA PRO A 328 -27.45 4.01 26.09
C PRO A 328 -28.97 3.75 26.21
N GLY A 329 -29.50 3.79 27.44
CA GLY A 329 -30.91 3.56 27.71
C GLY A 329 -31.36 2.08 27.69
N GLY A 330 -30.44 1.11 27.64
CA GLY A 330 -30.76 -0.33 27.67
C GLY A 330 -31.15 -0.93 26.31
N GLY A 331 -31.06 -0.15 25.22
CA GLY A 331 -31.43 -0.58 23.88
C GLY A 331 -32.94 -0.73 23.67
N GLY A 332 -33.36 -1.50 22.65
CA GLY A 332 -34.77 -1.70 22.30
C GLY A 332 -35.47 -0.50 21.65
N ASN A 333 -34.80 0.65 21.56
CA ASN A 333 -35.28 1.83 20.85
C ASN A 333 -35.14 1.66 19.32
N GLN A 334 -35.94 2.41 18.57
CA GLN A 334 -35.78 2.50 17.12
C GLN A 334 -34.52 3.29 16.78
N VAL A 335 -33.71 2.75 15.87
CA VAL A 335 -32.62 3.43 15.18
C VAL A 335 -33.11 3.72 13.78
N CYS A 336 -33.46 4.98 13.53
CA CYS A 336 -34.02 5.49 12.28
C CYS A 336 -33.01 6.35 11.51
N GLY A 337 -33.42 6.86 10.34
CA GLY A 337 -32.56 7.70 9.49
C GLY A 337 -31.60 6.90 8.62
N LEU A 338 -31.82 5.58 8.53
CA LEU A 338 -31.13 4.69 7.62
C LEU A 338 -31.89 4.65 6.31
N TYR A 339 -31.17 4.40 5.22
CA TYR A 339 -31.73 4.36 3.88
C TYR A 339 -31.27 3.10 3.17
N ASP A 340 -32.17 2.47 2.44
CA ASP A 340 -31.84 1.35 1.56
C ASP A 340 -32.33 1.65 0.14
N VAL A 341 -31.63 1.10 -0.84
CA VAL A 341 -32.01 1.23 -2.25
C VAL A 341 -33.27 0.41 -2.51
N SER A 342 -34.11 0.87 -3.42
CA SER A 342 -35.30 0.11 -3.81
C SER A 342 -34.92 -1.32 -4.25
N PRO A 343 -35.67 -2.36 -3.84
CA PRO A 343 -35.32 -3.74 -4.17
C PRO A 343 -35.17 -4.02 -5.68
N ALA A 344 -35.88 -3.27 -6.53
CA ALA A 344 -35.79 -3.38 -7.99
C ALA A 344 -34.42 -2.95 -8.57
N LEU A 345 -33.68 -2.11 -7.84
CA LEU A 345 -32.36 -1.61 -8.22
C LEU A 345 -31.23 -2.27 -7.42
N PHE A 346 -31.54 -3.21 -6.51
CA PHE A 346 -30.53 -3.98 -5.80
C PHE A 346 -29.58 -4.68 -6.80
N GLY A 347 -28.28 -4.59 -6.53
CA GLY A 347 -27.25 -5.15 -7.40
C GLY A 347 -26.96 -4.37 -8.69
N ARG A 348 -27.70 -3.29 -9.00
CA ARG A 348 -27.40 -2.41 -10.14
C ARG A 348 -26.35 -1.38 -9.72
N ASN A 349 -25.12 -1.53 -10.22
CA ASN A 349 -24.04 -0.60 -9.88
C ASN A 349 -23.17 -0.30 -11.09
N ARG A 350 -23.13 0.97 -11.49
CA ARG A 350 -22.08 1.51 -12.35
C ARG A 350 -21.49 2.72 -11.67
N THR A 351 -20.26 2.59 -11.21
CA THR A 351 -19.59 3.62 -10.41
C THR A 351 -18.76 4.54 -11.30
N VAL A 352 -18.94 5.84 -11.15
CA VAL A 352 -18.02 6.86 -11.64
C VAL A 352 -17.35 7.50 -10.43
N VAL A 353 -16.03 7.48 -10.39
CA VAL A 353 -15.23 8.20 -9.40
C VAL A 353 -15.06 9.63 -9.86
N ARG A 354 -15.43 10.59 -9.00
CA ARG A 354 -15.48 12.02 -9.30
C ARG A 354 -14.81 12.83 -8.19
N ASP A 355 -14.49 14.09 -8.46
CA ASP A 355 -14.12 15.04 -7.41
C ASP A 355 -15.31 15.26 -6.45
N ALA A 356 -15.02 15.20 -5.14
CA ALA A 356 -15.99 15.50 -4.09
C ALA A 356 -16.61 16.90 -4.23
N TYR A 357 -15.89 17.86 -4.84
CA TYR A 357 -16.36 19.23 -5.06
C TYR A 357 -17.69 19.29 -5.84
N HIS A 358 -17.98 18.30 -6.71
CA HIS A 358 -19.26 18.22 -7.43
C HIS A 358 -20.46 17.93 -6.52
N PHE A 359 -20.24 17.46 -5.29
CA PHE A 359 -21.29 17.08 -4.34
C PHE A 359 -21.34 17.97 -3.10
N GLY A 360 -20.29 18.74 -2.84
CA GLY A 360 -20.20 19.64 -1.71
C GLY A 360 -18.76 19.89 -1.27
N THR A 361 -18.60 20.59 -0.17
CA THR A 361 -17.28 20.87 0.39
C THR A 361 -16.89 19.77 1.37
N GLN A 362 -15.84 19.01 1.04
CA GLN A 362 -15.20 18.07 1.95
C GLN A 362 -13.91 18.71 2.50
N THR A 363 -13.75 18.67 3.82
CA THR A 363 -12.55 19.17 4.51
C THR A 363 -11.97 18.08 5.40
N GLN A 364 -10.67 17.88 5.33
CA GLN A 364 -9.92 17.07 6.29
C GLN A 364 -8.71 17.88 6.74
N ILE A 365 -8.74 18.31 7.99
CA ILE A 365 -7.76 19.21 8.57
C ILE A 365 -7.31 18.66 9.93
N TYR A 366 -6.01 18.54 10.11
CA TYR A 366 -5.40 18.48 11.44
C TYR A 366 -4.97 19.88 11.85
N ASP A 367 -5.29 20.27 13.08
CA ASP A 367 -4.97 21.57 13.66
C ASP A 367 -4.69 21.37 15.16
N GLY A 368 -3.44 21.57 15.59
CA GLY A 368 -3.04 21.21 16.94
C GLY A 368 -1.73 21.83 17.42
N PHE A 369 -1.56 21.81 18.74
CA PHE A 369 -0.33 22.19 19.43
C PHE A 369 0.31 20.96 20.06
N ASP A 370 1.61 20.78 19.81
CA ASP A 370 2.40 19.73 20.43
C ASP A 370 3.57 20.31 21.23
N GLN A 371 3.89 19.65 22.35
CA GLN A 371 5.03 19.99 23.20
C GLN A 371 5.78 18.71 23.56
N TYR A 372 7.10 18.72 23.38
CA TYR A 372 7.93 17.55 23.70
C TYR A 372 9.31 17.96 24.24
N PRO A 373 9.75 17.36 25.36
CA PRO A 373 11.12 17.51 25.85
C PRO A 373 12.06 16.53 25.13
N PHE A 374 13.26 17.00 24.75
CA PHE A 374 14.31 16.13 24.21
C PHE A 374 15.57 16.18 25.06
N ARG A 375 16.19 15.00 25.22
CA ARG A 375 17.55 14.86 25.73
C ARG A 375 18.46 14.60 24.53
N GLU A 376 19.26 15.60 24.20
CA GLU A 376 20.27 15.65 23.12
C GLU A 376 19.76 15.93 21.68
N GLN A 377 19.73 17.22 21.32
CA GLN A 377 20.03 17.71 19.97
C GLN A 377 21.21 18.69 20.09
N ARG A 378 22.27 18.53 19.28
CA ARG A 378 23.12 19.67 18.95
C ARG A 378 22.26 20.62 18.10
N ASN A 379 22.24 21.90 18.45
CA ASN A 379 21.53 22.95 17.71
C ASN A 379 22.21 23.22 16.36
N ASP A 380 22.38 22.20 15.53
CA ASP A 380 22.64 22.41 14.12
C ASP A 380 21.31 22.89 13.52
N LEU A 381 21.33 24.05 12.86
CA LEU A 381 20.23 24.62 12.08
C LEU A 381 19.97 23.78 10.82
N ARG A 382 19.76 22.47 10.97
CA ARG A 382 19.47 21.54 9.88
C ARG A 382 17.96 21.33 9.81
N TRP A 383 17.45 21.57 8.61
CA TRP A 383 16.04 21.49 8.24
C TRP A 383 15.72 20.22 7.45
N LEU A 384 14.42 19.98 7.27
CA LEU A 384 13.84 18.96 6.42
C LEU A 384 14.47 19.02 5.02
N GLU A 385 15.29 18.03 4.69
CA GLU A 385 15.80 17.86 3.34
C GLU A 385 14.65 17.44 2.42
N LEU A 386 14.61 17.95 1.18
CA LEU A 386 13.84 17.29 0.12
C LEU A 386 14.46 15.90 -0.08
N GLY A 387 13.93 14.92 0.63
CA GLY A 387 14.31 13.52 0.52
C GLY A 387 13.67 12.87 -0.69
N THR A 388 14.33 11.84 -1.20
CA THR A 388 13.67 10.75 -1.93
C THR A 388 12.62 10.12 -1.01
N ASP A 389 11.52 9.61 -1.58
CA ASP A 389 10.30 9.16 -0.86
C ASP A 389 10.55 8.15 0.29
N GLU A 390 11.75 7.58 0.41
CA GLU A 390 12.18 6.71 1.52
C GLU A 390 12.36 7.48 2.85
N ASN A 391 12.64 8.79 2.80
CA ASN A 391 12.73 9.61 4.03
C ASN A 391 11.34 9.90 4.65
N GLU A 392 10.25 9.77 3.89
CA GLU A 392 8.88 9.89 4.41
C GLU A 392 8.43 8.65 5.19
N GLN A 393 8.94 7.45 4.84
CA GLN A 393 8.67 6.22 5.59
C GLN A 393 9.42 6.20 6.93
N LEU A 394 10.69 6.62 6.94
CA LEU A 394 11.48 6.75 8.18
C LEU A 394 10.93 7.82 9.15
N PHE A 395 10.21 8.83 8.64
CA PHE A 395 9.51 9.81 9.47
C PHE A 395 8.18 9.25 10.04
N ARG A 396 7.45 8.42 9.27
CA ARG A 396 6.27 7.70 9.78
C ARG A 396 6.62 6.74 10.91
N ASP A 397 7.72 5.99 10.79
CA ASP A 397 8.13 5.01 11.79
C ASP A 397 8.61 5.64 13.10
N ARG A 398 9.08 6.90 13.07
CA ARG A 398 9.56 7.61 14.26
C ARG A 398 8.45 8.33 15.04
N HIS A 399 7.26 8.46 14.47
CA HIS A 399 6.14 9.21 15.05
C HIS A 399 4.86 8.38 15.22
N ALA A 400 4.84 7.11 14.80
CA ALA A 400 3.77 6.17 15.11
C ALA A 400 4.05 5.43 16.44
N GLY A 401 3.65 6.03 17.56
CA GLY A 401 3.36 5.30 18.80
C GLY A 401 4.53 5.14 19.78
N GLY A 402 4.21 5.33 21.06
CA GLY A 402 5.15 5.16 22.17
C GLY A 402 5.68 3.73 22.32
N LEU A 403 6.86 3.63 22.94
CA LEU A 403 7.44 2.43 23.55
C LEU A 403 7.10 1.10 22.86
N ALA A 404 7.83 0.77 21.80
CA ALA A 404 7.95 -0.60 21.32
C ALA A 404 9.43 -1.00 21.27
N PHE A 405 9.85 -1.83 22.23
CA PHE A 405 11.05 -2.64 22.10
C PHE A 405 10.81 -3.66 20.98
N LEU A 406 11.40 -3.46 19.79
CA LEU A 406 11.52 -4.53 18.81
C LEU A 406 12.83 -5.27 19.03
N ARG A 407 12.71 -6.35 19.82
CA ARG A 407 13.64 -7.47 19.86
C ARG A 407 13.48 -8.23 18.54
N HIS A 408 14.50 -8.22 17.69
CA HIS A 408 14.56 -9.09 16.51
C HIS A 408 14.64 -10.55 17.00
N GLN A 409 13.55 -11.30 16.84
CA GLN A 409 13.53 -12.76 16.92
C GLN A 409 13.40 -13.32 15.51
N THR A 410 14.48 -13.92 15.02
CA THR A 410 14.40 -15.04 14.08
C THR A 410 15.02 -16.24 14.78
N ALA A 411 14.32 -17.36 14.66
CA ALA A 411 14.43 -18.56 15.46
C ALA A 411 15.67 -19.41 15.19
N ASP A 412 15.81 -20.38 16.08
CA ASP A 412 16.62 -21.60 16.04
C ASP A 412 18.11 -21.54 16.41
N ALA A 413 18.37 -22.29 17.48
CA ALA A 413 19.66 -22.56 18.07
C ALA A 413 20.44 -23.56 17.23
N GLY A 414 21.71 -23.24 16.94
CA GLY A 414 22.65 -24.22 16.43
C GLY A 414 23.92 -23.60 15.88
N HIS A 415 25.05 -23.91 16.50
CA HIS A 415 26.42 -23.66 16.07
C HIS A 415 27.01 -22.24 16.17
N ARG A 416 27.85 -22.10 17.20
CA ARG A 416 28.87 -21.06 17.35
C ARG A 416 30.00 -21.32 16.36
N ASP A 417 30.36 -20.31 15.56
CA ASP A 417 31.75 -20.08 15.17
C ASP A 417 32.01 -18.58 14.98
N LEU A 418 32.69 -18.00 15.96
CA LEU A 418 33.14 -16.61 15.97
C LEU A 418 34.41 -16.49 15.12
N ARG A 419 34.34 -15.91 13.92
CA ARG A 419 35.52 -15.38 13.22
C ARG A 419 35.54 -13.85 13.31
N ARG A 420 36.47 -13.36 14.13
CA ARG A 420 36.85 -11.95 14.29
C ARG A 420 37.73 -11.54 13.11
N PHE A 421 37.35 -10.52 12.35
CA PHE A 421 38.29 -9.75 11.53
C PHE A 421 38.48 -8.36 12.17
N ARG A 422 39.69 -8.09 12.68
CA ARG A 422 40.16 -6.75 13.05
C ARG A 422 40.77 -6.10 11.81
N SER A 423 40.35 -4.87 11.51
CA SER A 423 41.13 -3.96 10.66
C SER A 423 41.99 -3.09 11.56
N SER A 424 43.30 -3.10 11.32
CA SER A 424 44.32 -2.29 11.98
C SER A 424 44.83 -1.20 11.02
N SER A 425 45.15 -0.04 11.61
CA SER A 425 45.89 1.11 11.07
C SER A 425 45.10 2.12 10.20
N LEU A 426 44.90 3.33 10.75
CA LEU A 426 45.59 4.56 10.33
C LEU A 426 45.24 5.72 11.28
N GLY A 427 46.27 6.41 11.75
CA GLY A 427 46.21 7.46 12.77
C GLY A 427 45.93 8.86 12.22
N HIS A 428 45.98 9.82 13.14
CA HIS A 428 45.73 11.26 13.01
C HIS A 428 46.22 11.94 11.71
N GLY A 429 45.35 12.81 11.16
CA GLY A 429 45.78 14.06 10.52
C GLY A 429 45.18 14.36 9.14
N ARG A 430 44.43 15.48 9.08
CA ARG A 430 44.07 16.35 7.95
C ARG A 430 42.91 15.95 7.02
N GLU A 431 42.05 16.94 6.82
CA GLU A 431 41.05 17.08 5.76
C GLU A 431 41.57 16.60 4.41
N ARG A 432 40.76 15.79 3.72
CA ARG A 432 40.75 15.71 2.27
C ARG A 432 39.31 15.61 1.78
N ASP A 433 39.01 16.46 0.81
CA ASP A 433 37.90 16.33 -0.13
C ASP A 433 37.73 14.90 -0.60
N VAL A 434 36.48 14.42 -0.60
CA VAL A 434 36.08 13.19 -1.29
C VAL A 434 34.98 13.56 -2.28
N SER A 435 35.35 14.28 -3.34
CA SER A 435 34.64 14.26 -4.61
C SER A 435 35.14 13.06 -5.40
N GLY A 436 34.37 11.97 -5.44
CA GLY A 436 34.65 10.83 -6.30
C GLY A 436 34.35 9.49 -5.66
N PHE A 437 33.11 9.02 -5.83
CA PHE A 437 32.80 7.60 -5.81
C PHE A 437 31.82 7.32 -6.95
N SER A 438 32.35 6.81 -8.06
CA SER A 438 31.59 6.14 -9.11
C SER A 438 31.39 4.68 -8.70
N TRP A 439 30.15 4.20 -8.72
CA TRP A 439 29.89 2.75 -8.67
C TRP A 439 29.65 2.25 -10.09
N ALA A 440 30.55 1.38 -10.55
CA ALA A 440 30.33 0.50 -11.69
C ALA A 440 29.24 -0.52 -11.31
N SER A 441 28.22 -0.66 -12.14
CA SER A 441 27.19 -1.68 -12.01
C SER A 441 27.68 -2.99 -12.63
N ASP A 442 28.19 -3.91 -11.80
CA ASP A 442 28.25 -5.32 -12.17
C ASP A 442 26.93 -6.00 -11.76
N TYR A 443 25.91 -5.84 -12.59
CA TYR A 443 24.77 -6.76 -12.68
C TYR A 443 24.40 -6.93 -14.15
N GLY A 444 25.26 -7.63 -14.87
CA GLY A 444 24.88 -8.29 -16.12
C GLY A 444 24.15 -9.58 -15.78
N GLN A 445 22.83 -9.50 -15.61
CA GLN A 445 21.94 -10.63 -15.90
C GLN A 445 20.93 -10.18 -16.95
N SER A 446 20.93 -10.94 -18.04
CA SER A 446 20.13 -10.79 -19.25
C SER A 446 18.64 -10.63 -18.95
N ALA A 447 17.97 -9.79 -19.74
CA ALA A 447 16.54 -9.52 -19.77
C ALA A 447 15.68 -10.72 -20.27
N GLY A 448 15.84 -11.89 -19.65
CA GLY A 448 15.04 -13.09 -19.91
C GLY A 448 14.61 -13.75 -18.61
N ASP A 449 13.30 -13.92 -18.43
CA ASP A 449 12.62 -14.73 -17.41
C ASP A 449 12.58 -14.26 -15.95
N GLU A 450 12.22 -13.01 -15.70
CA GLU A 450 11.66 -12.62 -14.38
C GLU A 450 10.24 -13.18 -14.13
N ARG A 451 9.53 -13.66 -15.17
CA ARG A 451 8.26 -14.40 -15.04
C ARG A 451 8.39 -15.69 -14.22
N ALA A 452 9.54 -16.37 -14.30
CA ALA A 452 9.74 -17.66 -13.63
C ALA A 452 9.88 -17.53 -12.10
N ASN A 453 10.43 -16.42 -11.62
CA ASN A 453 10.67 -16.23 -10.18
C ASN A 453 9.39 -15.92 -9.38
N CYS A 454 8.31 -15.50 -10.02
CA CYS A 454 6.99 -15.38 -9.38
C CYS A 454 6.19 -16.69 -9.44
N ALA A 455 6.47 -17.57 -10.40
CA ALA A 455 5.77 -18.84 -10.60
C ALA A 455 6.27 -19.99 -9.69
N HIS A 456 7.39 -19.81 -8.98
CA HIS A 456 8.01 -20.87 -8.17
C HIS A 456 7.63 -20.90 -6.68
N ALA A 457 6.63 -20.13 -6.24
CA ALA A 457 5.98 -20.34 -4.95
C ALA A 457 4.99 -21.52 -5.00
N GLY A 458 5.48 -22.70 -5.43
CA GLY A 458 4.74 -23.97 -5.30
C GLY A 458 4.85 -24.51 -3.87
N PRO A 459 3.91 -25.35 -3.42
CA PRO A 459 3.85 -25.80 -2.03
C PRO A 459 5.05 -26.70 -1.72
N GLN A 460 5.98 -26.22 -0.89
CA GLN A 460 6.88 -27.11 -0.17
C GLN A 460 6.16 -27.61 1.08
N PHE A 461 5.62 -28.82 0.97
CA PHE A 461 5.16 -29.58 2.12
C PHE A 461 6.36 -29.92 3.01
N VAL A 462 6.24 -29.59 4.31
CA VAL A 462 7.02 -30.21 5.39
C VAL A 462 6.04 -30.77 6.39
#